data_AF-A0A1I1LX95-F1
#
_entry.id   AF-A0A1I1LX95-F1
#
_cell.length_a   1.000
_cell.length_b   1.000
_cell.length_c   1.000
_cell.angle_alpha   90.00
_cell.angle_beta   90.00
_cell.angle_gamma   90.00
#
_symmetry.space_group_name_H-M   'P 1'
#
loop_
_entity.id
_entity.type
_entity.pdbx_description
1 polymer ?
#
loop_
_entity_poly.entity_id
_entity_poly.type
_entity_poly.pdbx_seq_one_letter_code
_entity_poly.pdbx_strand_id
1 'polypeptide(L)'
;MNNKAKKILLARKFTSIEYMSEYVQYFNEMVDALIVGMSEFKHLYQQNPTLDPDNFEDWENRGLPNLQRGAKNAKECLERAKNGSLTGISSSAGNLRGLSKDVDNIGGFGQWWQHIDKKFADAFDSALNKAQITGNNIDYTISGYWDNDEILDEEITGTIDEDELLNYLKTSEKIKDIS
;
A
#
# COMPACT_ATOMS: atom_id res chain seq x y z
N MET A 1 -7.37 -25.67 1.52
CA MET A 1 -5.97 -26.11 1.72
C MET A 1 -5.71 -26.37 3.21
N ASN A 2 -4.65 -27.07 3.66
CA ASN A 2 -4.35 -27.11 5.11
C ASN A 2 -3.50 -25.90 5.55
N ASN A 3 -3.52 -25.55 6.84
CA ASN A 3 -2.87 -24.33 7.35
C ASN A 3 -1.37 -24.28 7.07
N LYS A 4 -0.67 -25.42 7.18
CA LYS A 4 0.77 -25.49 6.92
C LYS A 4 1.11 -25.15 5.47
N ALA A 5 0.39 -25.76 4.52
CA ALA A 5 0.54 -25.45 3.10
C ALA A 5 0.17 -24.00 2.79
N LYS A 6 -0.94 -23.50 3.36
CA LYS A 6 -1.41 -22.11 3.16
C LYS A 6 -0.35 -21.10 3.61
N LYS A 7 0.25 -21.28 4.79
CA LYS A 7 1.36 -20.44 5.29
C LYS A 7 2.55 -20.40 4.34
N ILE A 8 2.97 -21.56 3.83
CA ILE A 8 4.12 -21.66 2.91
C ILE A 8 3.84 -20.92 1.61
N LEU A 9 2.64 -21.07 1.04
CA LEU A 9 2.27 -20.40 -0.21
C LEU A 9 2.08 -18.90 -0.02
N LEU A 10 1.50 -18.46 1.09
CA LEU A 10 1.39 -17.04 1.43
C LEU A 10 2.77 -16.39 1.60
N ALA A 11 3.69 -17.03 2.31
CA ALA A 11 5.05 -16.52 2.44
C ALA A 11 5.75 -16.37 1.07
N ARG A 12 5.46 -17.25 0.11
CA ARG A 12 5.97 -17.15 -1.27
C ARG A 12 5.28 -16.07 -2.07
N LYS A 13 3.95 -15.92 -1.94
CA LYS A 13 3.19 -14.82 -2.56
C LYS A 13 3.71 -13.48 -2.06
N PHE A 14 3.84 -13.30 -0.74
CA PHE A 14 4.26 -12.03 -0.14
C PHE A 14 5.75 -11.71 -0.37
N THR A 15 6.54 -12.66 -0.88
CA THR A 15 7.93 -12.45 -1.31
C THR A 15 8.11 -12.48 -2.83
N SER A 16 7.03 -12.55 -3.60
CA SER A 16 7.09 -12.57 -5.07
C SER A 16 7.25 -11.18 -5.67
N ILE A 17 7.85 -11.11 -6.86
CA ILE A 17 8.01 -9.85 -7.60
C ILE A 17 6.65 -9.31 -8.06
N GLU A 18 5.73 -10.21 -8.40
CA GLU A 18 4.37 -9.90 -8.81
C GLU A 18 3.64 -9.14 -7.69
N TYR A 19 3.66 -9.67 -6.47
CA TYR A 19 2.98 -9.05 -5.32
C TYR A 19 3.66 -7.75 -4.87
N MET A 20 4.99 -7.67 -4.97
CA MET A 20 5.71 -6.40 -4.77
C MET A 20 5.33 -5.35 -5.82
N SER A 21 5.06 -5.78 -7.06
CA SER A 21 4.60 -4.89 -8.13
C SER A 21 3.20 -4.36 -7.86
N GLU A 22 2.30 -5.18 -7.31
CA GLU A 22 0.97 -4.73 -6.85
C GLU A 22 1.09 -3.66 -5.76
N TYR A 23 1.96 -3.85 -4.75
CA TYR A 23 2.21 -2.84 -3.73
C TYR A 23 2.65 -1.50 -4.33
N VAL A 24 3.63 -1.54 -5.24
CA VAL A 24 4.11 -0.32 -5.92
C VAL A 24 2.98 0.30 -6.75
N GLN A 25 2.20 -0.50 -7.46
CA GLN A 25 1.06 -0.01 -8.23
C GLN A 25 0.06 0.72 -7.33
N TYR A 26 -0.41 0.11 -6.25
CA TYR A 26 -1.37 0.72 -5.33
C TYR A 26 -0.83 1.98 -4.66
N PHE A 27 0.46 2.03 -4.33
CA PHE A 27 1.09 3.26 -3.83
C PHE A 27 0.96 4.37 -4.90
N ASN A 28 1.27 4.09 -6.16
CA ASN A 28 1.13 5.11 -7.22
C ASN A 28 -0.32 5.54 -7.43
N GLU A 29 -1.26 4.59 -7.44
CA GLU A 29 -2.70 4.89 -7.55
C GLU A 29 -3.17 5.82 -6.41
N MET A 30 -2.68 5.60 -5.18
CA MET A 30 -2.95 6.48 -4.05
C MET A 30 -2.40 7.90 -4.27
N VAL A 31 -1.17 8.03 -4.77
CA VAL A 31 -0.58 9.35 -5.08
C VAL A 31 -1.35 10.05 -6.19
N ASP A 32 -1.71 9.33 -7.24
CA ASP A 32 -2.46 9.87 -8.38
C ASP A 32 -3.87 10.33 -7.94
N ALA A 33 -4.55 9.54 -7.11
CA ALA A 33 -5.85 9.91 -6.53
C ALA A 33 -5.75 11.19 -5.69
N LEU A 34 -4.69 11.35 -4.88
CA LEU A 34 -4.44 12.58 -4.13
C LEU A 34 -4.25 13.78 -5.07
N ILE A 35 -3.42 13.65 -6.10
CA ILE A 35 -3.17 14.72 -7.08
C ILE A 35 -4.48 15.17 -7.74
N VAL A 36 -5.32 14.21 -8.15
CA VAL A 36 -6.60 14.49 -8.79
C VAL A 36 -7.55 15.19 -7.80
N GLY A 37 -7.69 14.67 -6.58
CA GLY A 37 -8.54 15.28 -5.55
C GLY A 37 -8.10 16.70 -5.18
N MET A 38 -6.79 16.92 -5.02
CA MET A 38 -6.24 18.25 -4.74
C MET A 38 -6.44 19.22 -5.91
N SER A 39 -6.32 18.74 -7.14
CA SER A 39 -6.56 19.56 -8.34
C SER A 39 -8.02 20.00 -8.44
N GLU A 40 -8.96 19.11 -8.10
CA GLU A 40 -10.39 19.44 -8.04
C GLU A 40 -10.66 20.50 -6.98
N PHE A 41 -10.14 20.33 -5.76
CA PHE A 41 -10.33 21.31 -4.71
C PHE A 41 -9.75 22.67 -5.11
N LYS A 42 -8.54 22.70 -5.69
CA LYS A 42 -7.91 23.92 -6.17
C LYS A 42 -8.76 24.64 -7.23
N HIS A 43 -9.41 23.90 -8.13
CA HIS A 43 -10.33 24.46 -9.11
C HIS A 43 -11.56 25.10 -8.44
N LEU A 44 -12.19 24.40 -7.50
CA LEU A 44 -13.35 24.92 -6.76
C LEU A 44 -13.00 26.14 -5.92
N TYR A 45 -11.85 26.13 -5.24
CA TYR A 45 -11.37 27.24 -4.42
C TYR A 45 -11.09 28.50 -5.25
N GLN A 46 -10.57 28.36 -6.48
CA GLN A 46 -10.38 29.49 -7.40
C GLN A 46 -11.71 30.14 -7.82
N GLN A 47 -12.77 29.34 -7.95
CA GLN A 47 -14.11 29.83 -8.30
C GLN A 47 -14.86 30.39 -7.09
N ASN A 48 -14.62 29.82 -5.91
CA ASN A 48 -15.22 30.22 -4.66
C ASN A 48 -14.17 30.28 -3.52
N PRO A 49 -13.47 31.42 -3.36
CA PRO A 49 -12.45 31.58 -2.33
C PRO A 49 -12.96 31.57 -0.88
N THR A 50 -14.28 31.44 -0.67
CA THR A 50 -14.85 31.31 0.68
C THR A 50 -14.90 29.87 1.18
N LEU A 51 -14.54 28.89 0.35
CA LEU A 51 -14.37 27.49 0.81
C LEU A 51 -13.26 27.44 1.85
N ASP A 52 -13.38 26.55 2.85
CA ASP A 52 -12.35 26.40 3.87
C ASP A 52 -11.20 25.54 3.31
N PRO A 53 -9.98 26.09 3.13
CA PRO A 53 -8.85 25.30 2.67
C PRO A 53 -8.29 24.39 3.76
N ASP A 54 -8.62 24.61 5.03
CA ASP A 54 -8.05 23.87 6.17
C ASP A 54 -6.51 23.73 6.04
N ASN A 55 -5.98 22.50 6.03
CA ASN A 55 -4.55 22.19 5.89
C ASN A 55 -4.11 21.93 4.43
N PHE A 56 -4.87 22.40 3.43
CA PHE A 56 -4.58 22.16 2.01
C PHE A 56 -3.16 22.61 1.62
N GLU A 57 -2.71 23.76 2.13
CA GLU A 57 -1.35 24.27 1.86
C GLU A 57 -0.26 23.35 2.43
N ASP A 58 -0.47 22.76 3.61
CA ASP A 58 0.43 21.76 4.17
C ASP A 58 0.46 20.48 3.33
N TRP A 59 -0.69 20.05 2.81
CA TRP A 59 -0.75 18.94 1.86
C TRP A 59 -0.02 19.26 0.55
N GLU A 60 -0.15 20.46 -0.01
CA GLU A 60 0.53 20.88 -1.24
C GLU A 60 2.04 20.95 -1.05
N ASN A 61 2.49 21.52 0.07
CA ASN A 61 3.91 21.78 0.33
C ASN A 61 4.66 20.60 0.95
N ARG A 62 3.97 19.72 1.69
CA ARG A 62 4.61 18.65 2.49
C ARG A 62 4.01 17.28 2.20
N GLY A 63 2.69 17.14 2.31
CA GLY A 63 1.99 15.85 2.18
C GLY A 63 2.23 15.17 0.83
N LEU A 64 1.81 15.82 -0.26
CA LEU A 64 1.96 15.31 -1.62
C LEU A 64 3.45 15.08 -2.00
N PRO A 65 4.38 16.02 -1.78
CA PRO A 65 5.80 15.78 -2.06
C PRO A 65 6.40 14.59 -1.30
N ASN A 66 6.01 14.38 -0.03
CA ASN A 66 6.43 13.21 0.75
C ASN A 66 5.96 11.91 0.11
N LEU A 67 4.68 11.85 -0.25
CA LEU A 67 4.08 10.68 -0.88
C LEU A 67 4.69 10.37 -2.25
N GLN A 68 4.95 11.39 -3.07
CA GLN A 68 5.64 11.24 -4.35
C GLN A 68 7.05 10.68 -4.18
N ARG A 69 7.80 11.14 -3.16
CA ARG A 69 9.12 10.57 -2.82
C ARG A 69 9.00 9.12 -2.37
N GLY A 70 7.99 8.79 -1.55
CA GLY A 70 7.70 7.42 -1.13
C GLY A 70 7.42 6.49 -2.31
N ALA A 71 6.54 6.90 -3.22
CA ALA A 71 6.21 6.13 -4.42
C ALA A 71 7.42 5.94 -5.35
N LYS A 72 8.25 6.98 -5.52
CA LYS A 72 9.51 6.88 -6.26
C LYS A 72 10.48 5.88 -5.60
N ASN A 73 10.66 5.97 -4.29
CA ASN A 73 11.50 5.04 -3.53
C ASN A 73 11.00 3.60 -3.65
N ALA A 74 9.69 3.38 -3.59
CA ALA A 74 9.07 2.07 -3.75
C ALA A 74 9.38 1.46 -5.15
N LYS A 75 9.29 2.25 -6.22
CA LYS A 75 9.69 1.84 -7.57
C LYS A 75 11.17 1.44 -7.64
N GLU A 76 12.05 2.27 -7.11
CA GLU A 76 13.49 1.98 -7.09
C GLU A 76 13.81 0.71 -6.29
N CYS A 77 13.12 0.49 -5.17
CA CYS A 77 13.24 -0.73 -4.37
C CYS A 77 12.72 -1.98 -5.09
N LEU A 78 11.64 -1.87 -5.87
CA LEU A 78 11.14 -2.98 -6.69
C LEU A 78 12.16 -3.38 -7.76
N GLU A 79 12.80 -2.42 -8.43
CA GLU A 79 13.85 -2.73 -9.40
C GLU A 79 15.04 -3.43 -8.73
N ARG A 80 15.38 -3.09 -7.49
CA ARG A 80 16.39 -3.83 -6.71
C ARG A 80 15.91 -5.22 -6.31
N ALA A 81 14.63 -5.37 -5.94
CA ALA A 81 14.02 -6.65 -5.60
C ALA A 81 14.05 -7.63 -6.77
N LYS A 82 13.79 -7.16 -8.00
CA LYS A 82 13.94 -7.94 -9.24
C LYS A 82 15.35 -8.51 -9.43
N ASN A 83 16.35 -7.87 -8.82
CA ASN A 83 17.75 -8.31 -8.83
C ASN A 83 18.14 -9.09 -7.55
N GLY A 84 17.16 -9.52 -6.75
CA GLY A 84 17.34 -10.36 -5.56
C GLY A 84 17.49 -9.60 -4.23
N SER A 85 17.43 -8.26 -4.24
CA SER A 85 17.57 -7.45 -3.00
C SER A 85 16.21 -7.02 -2.44
N LEU A 86 15.66 -7.83 -1.54
CA LEU A 86 14.31 -7.64 -1.00
C LEU A 86 14.23 -6.67 0.19
N THR A 87 15.34 -6.37 0.85
CA THR A 87 15.34 -5.52 2.06
C THR A 87 14.88 -4.09 1.78
N GLY A 88 15.17 -3.56 0.60
CA GLY A 88 14.72 -2.24 0.19
C GLY A 88 13.20 -2.13 0.09
N ILE A 89 12.54 -3.13 -0.51
CA ILE A 89 11.09 -3.09 -0.69
C ILE A 89 10.35 -3.28 0.63
N SER A 90 10.83 -4.17 1.51
CA SER A 90 10.32 -4.27 2.89
C SER A 90 10.49 -2.95 3.66
N SER A 91 11.66 -2.30 3.57
CA SER A 91 11.87 -1.00 4.20
C SER A 91 10.92 0.07 3.66
N SER A 92 10.69 0.08 2.33
CA SER A 92 9.73 1.00 1.72
C SER A 92 8.31 0.75 2.22
N ALA A 93 7.90 -0.51 2.36
CA ALA A 93 6.59 -0.88 2.84
C ALA A 93 6.41 -0.53 4.33
N GLY A 94 7.43 -0.78 5.15
CA GLY A 94 7.48 -0.37 6.55
C GLY A 94 7.37 1.15 6.72
N ASN A 95 7.95 1.94 5.79
CA ASN A 95 7.80 3.40 5.78
C ASN A 95 6.36 3.84 5.46
N LEU A 96 5.65 3.16 4.56
CA LEU A 96 4.24 3.46 4.27
C LEU A 96 3.36 3.25 5.52
N ARG A 97 3.64 2.23 6.34
CA ARG A 97 2.97 2.07 7.65
C ARG A 97 3.22 3.27 8.58
N GLY A 98 4.42 3.85 8.51
CA GLY A 98 4.79 5.06 9.25
C GLY A 98 4.08 6.34 8.78
N LEU A 99 3.41 6.32 7.62
CA LEU A 99 2.74 7.47 7.03
C LEU A 99 1.69 8.10 7.96
N SER A 100 1.03 7.30 8.79
CA SER A 100 0.05 7.80 9.78
C SER A 100 0.60 8.96 10.61
N LYS A 101 1.85 8.86 11.08
CA LYS A 101 2.52 9.92 11.85
C LYS A 101 2.79 11.16 11.03
N ASP A 102 3.17 10.99 9.76
CA ASP A 102 3.40 12.12 8.86
C ASP A 102 2.09 12.85 8.51
N VAL A 103 1.00 12.09 8.37
CA VAL A 103 -0.36 12.62 8.18
C VAL A 103 -0.84 13.37 9.43
N ASP A 104 -0.62 12.82 10.63
CA ASP A 104 -0.95 13.51 11.88
C ASP A 104 -0.16 14.83 12.01
N ASN A 105 1.12 14.84 11.60
CA ASN A 105 1.99 16.02 11.63
C ASN A 105 1.61 17.13 10.64
N ILE A 106 0.70 16.86 9.69
CA ILE A 106 0.13 17.86 8.78
C ILE A 106 -1.34 18.17 9.12
N GLY A 107 -1.83 17.73 10.28
CA GLY A 107 -3.19 17.99 10.76
C GLY A 107 -4.23 16.98 10.30
N GLY A 108 -3.81 15.80 9.82
CA GLY A 108 -4.70 14.75 9.34
C GLY A 108 -5.13 14.92 7.87
N PHE A 109 -6.10 14.11 7.45
CA PHE A 109 -6.76 14.27 6.16
C PHE A 109 -7.70 15.49 6.24
N GLY A 110 -7.31 16.59 5.58
CA GLY A 110 -7.95 17.89 5.75
C GLY A 110 -9.42 17.97 5.41
N GLN A 111 -10.11 18.97 5.96
CA GLN A 111 -11.53 19.25 5.67
C GLN A 111 -11.77 19.65 4.21
N TRP A 112 -10.75 20.07 3.47
CA TRP A 112 -10.85 20.37 2.04
C TRP A 112 -11.37 19.18 1.21
N TRP A 113 -11.18 17.94 1.67
CA TRP A 113 -11.80 16.75 1.07
C TRP A 113 -13.33 16.78 1.08
N GLN A 114 -13.94 17.47 2.06
CA GLN A 114 -15.41 17.58 2.19
C GLN A 114 -16.02 18.53 1.15
N HIS A 115 -15.19 19.35 0.50
CA HIS A 115 -15.62 20.31 -0.51
C HIS A 115 -15.62 19.72 -1.92
N ILE A 116 -15.06 18.53 -2.13
CA ILE A 116 -15.04 17.85 -3.43
C ILE A 116 -15.95 16.61 -3.43
N ASP A 117 -16.23 16.09 -4.62
CA ASP A 117 -17.00 14.86 -4.78
C ASP A 117 -16.33 13.69 -4.04
N LYS A 118 -17.12 12.98 -3.22
CA LYS A 118 -16.67 11.86 -2.39
C LYS A 118 -15.89 10.80 -3.17
N LYS A 119 -16.16 10.63 -4.48
CA LYS A 119 -15.43 9.67 -5.33
C LYS A 119 -13.91 9.86 -5.31
N PHE A 120 -13.41 11.09 -5.10
CA PHE A 120 -11.97 11.35 -5.05
C PHE A 120 -11.36 10.86 -3.74
N ALA A 121 -12.03 11.09 -2.62
CA ALA A 121 -11.62 10.55 -1.32
C ALA A 121 -11.72 9.02 -1.32
N ASP A 122 -12.81 8.46 -1.84
CA ASP A 122 -13.00 7.00 -1.91
C ASP A 122 -11.92 6.32 -2.79
N ALA A 123 -11.49 6.96 -3.88
CA ALA A 123 -10.39 6.47 -4.72
C ALA A 123 -9.05 6.47 -3.96
N PHE A 124 -8.75 7.55 -3.23
CA PHE A 124 -7.55 7.66 -2.42
C PHE A 124 -7.54 6.60 -1.30
N ASP A 125 -8.61 6.51 -0.52
CA ASP A 125 -8.72 5.58 0.62
C ASP A 125 -8.65 4.12 0.17
N SER A 126 -9.30 3.79 -0.96
CA SER A 126 -9.23 2.44 -1.54
C SER A 126 -7.81 2.05 -1.92
N ALA A 127 -7.07 2.95 -2.59
CA ALA A 127 -5.69 2.70 -2.98
C ALA A 127 -4.73 2.67 -1.78
N LEU A 128 -4.92 3.56 -0.79
CA LEU A 128 -4.16 3.58 0.46
C LEU A 128 -4.31 2.25 1.21
N ASN A 129 -5.55 1.78 1.39
CA ASN A 129 -5.83 0.53 2.10
C ASN A 129 -5.15 -0.66 1.41
N LYS A 130 -5.24 -0.76 0.09
CA LYS A 130 -4.56 -1.82 -0.67
C LYS A 130 -3.04 -1.73 -0.53
N ALA A 131 -2.48 -0.53 -0.69
CA ALA A 131 -1.04 -0.32 -0.56
C ALA A 131 -0.54 -0.68 0.85
N GLN A 132 -1.29 -0.34 1.90
CA GLN A 132 -0.96 -0.67 3.29
C GLN A 132 -1.05 -2.17 3.57
N ILE A 133 -2.12 -2.85 3.15
CA ILE A 133 -2.27 -4.30 3.35
C ILE A 133 -1.15 -5.05 2.63
N THR A 134 -0.98 -4.81 1.32
CA THR A 134 0.07 -5.47 0.53
C THR A 134 1.46 -5.14 1.06
N GLY A 135 1.70 -3.88 1.44
CA GLY A 135 2.96 -3.45 2.03
C GLY A 135 3.25 -4.14 3.37
N ASN A 136 2.27 -4.19 4.28
CA ASN A 136 2.43 -4.87 5.57
C ASN A 136 2.73 -6.36 5.36
N ASN A 137 2.03 -7.03 4.44
CA ASN A 137 2.29 -8.43 4.12
C ASN A 137 3.75 -8.64 3.66
N ILE A 138 4.27 -7.75 2.81
CA ILE A 138 5.67 -7.77 2.34
C ILE A 138 6.64 -7.55 3.51
N ASP A 139 6.45 -6.49 4.29
CA ASP A 139 7.34 -6.13 5.41
C ASP A 139 7.38 -7.26 6.45
N TYR A 140 6.22 -7.73 6.90
CA TYR A 140 6.15 -8.75 7.94
C TYR A 140 6.75 -10.08 7.47
N THR A 141 6.56 -10.44 6.20
CA THR A 141 7.11 -11.69 5.66
C THR A 141 8.63 -11.63 5.53
N ILE A 142 9.17 -10.53 4.98
CA ILE A 142 10.63 -10.39 4.79
C ILE A 142 11.35 -10.19 6.12
N SER A 143 10.76 -9.39 7.01
CA SER A 143 11.34 -9.07 8.32
C SER A 143 11.10 -10.16 9.37
N GLY A 144 10.21 -11.12 9.10
CA GLY A 144 9.86 -12.20 10.02
C GLY A 144 9.07 -11.73 11.23
N TYR A 145 8.20 -10.74 11.06
CA TYR A 145 7.41 -10.12 12.15
C TYR A 145 6.03 -10.74 12.37
N TRP A 146 5.66 -11.76 11.60
CA TRP A 146 4.42 -12.50 11.85
C TRP A 146 4.45 -13.19 13.21
N ASP A 147 3.45 -12.94 14.06
CA ASP A 147 3.25 -13.70 15.28
C ASP A 147 2.33 -14.91 15.01
N ASN A 148 2.69 -16.08 15.54
CA ASN A 148 1.89 -17.31 15.48
C ASN A 148 1.32 -17.65 14.07
N ASP A 149 -0.01 -17.47 13.92
CA ASP A 149 -0.82 -17.79 12.76
C ASP A 149 -1.36 -16.52 12.07
N GLU A 150 -0.89 -15.32 12.42
CA GLU A 150 -1.37 -14.04 11.85
C GLU A 150 -1.33 -13.98 10.33
N ILE A 151 -0.33 -14.63 9.70
CA ILE A 151 -0.26 -14.74 8.25
C ILE A 151 -1.48 -15.46 7.64
N LEU A 152 -2.26 -16.21 8.42
CA LEU A 152 -3.50 -16.87 7.97
C LEU A 152 -4.76 -16.04 8.23
N ASP A 153 -4.65 -14.94 8.96
CA ASP A 153 -5.76 -14.08 9.31
C ASP A 153 -6.05 -13.11 8.16
N GLU A 154 -7.20 -13.28 7.50
CA GLU A 154 -7.61 -12.44 6.36
C GLU A 154 -8.12 -11.06 6.80
N GLU A 155 -8.38 -10.84 8.10
CA GLU A 155 -8.57 -9.49 8.65
C GLU A 155 -7.26 -8.70 8.65
N ILE A 156 -6.12 -9.39 8.72
CA ILE A 156 -4.77 -8.79 8.69
C ILE A 156 -4.20 -8.77 7.26
N THR A 157 -4.24 -9.92 6.58
CA THR A 157 -3.59 -10.11 5.28
C THR A 157 -4.42 -9.65 4.09
N GLY A 158 -5.69 -9.28 4.31
CA GLY A 158 -6.68 -9.10 3.27
C GLY A 158 -7.19 -10.43 2.73
N THR A 159 -8.24 -10.37 1.90
CA THR A 159 -8.86 -11.56 1.32
C THR A 159 -7.87 -12.34 0.46
N ILE A 160 -7.82 -13.66 0.67
CA ILE A 160 -6.91 -14.56 -0.04
C ILE A 160 -7.70 -15.51 -0.94
N ASP A 161 -7.38 -15.51 -2.23
CA ASP A 161 -7.86 -16.53 -3.16
C ASP A 161 -6.98 -17.80 -3.04
N GLU A 162 -7.55 -18.87 -2.47
CA GLU A 162 -6.84 -20.15 -2.31
C GLU A 162 -6.46 -20.81 -3.64
N ASP A 163 -7.22 -20.58 -4.71
CA ASP A 163 -6.91 -21.11 -6.04
C ASP A 163 -5.73 -20.33 -6.64
N GLU A 164 -5.66 -19.02 -6.42
CA GLU A 164 -4.51 -18.19 -6.81
C GLU A 164 -3.23 -18.60 -6.08
N LEU A 165 -3.32 -19.01 -4.81
CA LEU A 165 -2.17 -19.46 -4.04
C LEU A 165 -1.43 -20.65 -4.68
N LEU A 166 -2.14 -21.47 -5.46
CA LEU A 166 -1.54 -22.62 -6.14
C LEU A 166 -0.50 -22.21 -7.19
N ASN A 167 -0.57 -20.98 -7.69
CA ASN A 167 0.44 -20.42 -8.60
C ASN A 167 1.83 -20.26 -7.96
N TYR A 168 1.90 -20.33 -6.63
CA TYR A 168 3.15 -20.18 -5.85
C TYR A 168 3.78 -21.52 -5.43
N LEU A 169 3.28 -22.64 -5.96
CA LEU A 169 3.97 -23.93 -5.89
C LEU A 169 5.28 -23.88 -6.68
N LYS A 170 6.33 -24.53 -6.17
CA LYS A 170 7.57 -24.69 -6.94
C LYS A 170 7.35 -25.63 -8.11
N THR A 171 8.19 -25.54 -9.13
CA THR A 171 8.17 -26.49 -10.25
C THR A 171 8.20 -27.93 -9.76
N SER A 172 7.20 -28.72 -10.14
CA SER A 172 6.98 -30.13 -9.74
C SER A 172 6.54 -30.37 -8.29
N GLU A 173 6.38 -29.34 -7.46
CA GLU A 173 5.85 -29.47 -6.11
C GLU A 173 4.32 -29.61 -6.16
N LYS A 174 3.77 -30.47 -5.31
CA LYS A 174 2.33 -30.65 -5.13
C LYS A 174 1.93 -30.17 -3.75
N ILE A 175 0.68 -29.75 -3.58
CA ILE A 175 0.12 -29.33 -2.28
C ILE A 175 0.44 -30.32 -1.16
N LYS A 176 0.30 -31.63 -1.44
CA LYS A 176 0.57 -32.70 -0.47
C LYS A 176 2.01 -32.74 0.05
N ASP A 177 2.96 -32.17 -0.70
CA ASP A 177 4.38 -32.17 -0.35
C ASP A 177 4.70 -31.07 0.69
N ILE A 178 3.84 -30.04 0.77
CA ILE A 178 3.95 -28.91 1.72
C ILE A 178 2.82 -28.87 2.76
N SER A 179 1.95 -29.88 2.71
CA SER A 179 0.88 -30.12 3.69
C SER A 179 1.44 -30.61 5.03
#